data_AF-A0A3A3ZLG7-F1
#
_entry.id   AF-A0A3A3ZLG7-F1
#
_cell.length_a   1.000
_cell.length_b   1.000
_cell.length_c   1.000
_cell.angle_alpha   90.00
_cell.angle_beta   90.00
_cell.angle_gamma   90.00
#
_symmetry.space_group_name_H-M   'P 1'
#
loop_
_entity.id
_entity.type
_entity.pdbx_description
1 polymer ?
#
loop_
_entity_poly.entity_id
_entity_poly.type
_entity_poly.pdbx_seq_one_letter_code
_entity_poly.pdbx_strand_id
1 'polypeptide(L)'
;MTDRPYDSAPGDDVVDVLTRQHRQFLDLVDEIQAAGRPEVRRDLADVLTAELMRHAVAEEMHVYPAVRDHLPDGEAAVEHDTREHQELEEQLKALEGLDAADAQFLEVVGRLEATLRDHVRDEEGEQFPLLRARVPRERMLEMAEQVRRAEQLAPTRPHPAAPHSELFHKLVGPGVGFVDRLRDRLAHRDV
;
A
#
# COMPACT_ATOMS: atom_id res chain seq x y z
N MET A 1 -16.16 -17.71 -5.69
CA MET A 1 -14.69 -17.90 -5.69
C MET A 1 -14.11 -16.50 -5.84
N THR A 2 -13.86 -15.84 -4.73
CA THR A 2 -13.24 -14.52 -4.69
C THR A 2 -11.75 -14.72 -4.94
N ASP A 3 -11.27 -14.17 -6.05
CA ASP A 3 -9.85 -14.05 -6.36
C ASP A 3 -9.19 -13.35 -5.17
N ARG A 4 -8.16 -13.97 -4.58
CA ARG A 4 -7.43 -13.32 -3.48
C ARG A 4 -6.55 -12.24 -4.12
N PRO A 5 -6.36 -11.08 -3.47
CA PRO A 5 -5.51 -9.99 -3.99
C PRO A 5 -4.03 -10.40 -4.20
N TYR A 6 -3.63 -11.59 -3.79
CA TYR A 6 -2.27 -12.13 -3.92
C TYR A 6 -2.10 -13.19 -5.03
N ASP A 7 -3.14 -13.52 -5.80
CA ASP A 7 -3.07 -14.60 -6.80
C ASP A 7 -2.43 -14.09 -8.11
N SER A 8 -1.12 -13.84 -8.07
CA SER A 8 -0.29 -13.60 -9.25
C SER A 8 -0.10 -14.89 -10.05
N ALA A 9 0.04 -14.78 -11.37
CA ALA A 9 0.30 -15.94 -12.21
C ALA A 9 1.70 -16.52 -11.92
N PRO A 10 1.90 -17.85 -12.13
CA PRO A 10 3.23 -18.45 -12.01
C PRO A 10 4.26 -17.74 -12.90
N GLY A 11 5.28 -17.16 -12.29
CA GLY A 11 6.37 -16.49 -12.99
C GLY A 11 6.27 -14.96 -13.08
N ASP A 12 5.29 -14.36 -12.41
CA ASP A 12 5.19 -12.91 -12.21
C ASP A 12 6.33 -12.40 -11.31
N ASP A 13 7.00 -11.35 -11.78
CA ASP A 13 8.04 -10.67 -11.01
C ASP A 13 7.46 -9.58 -10.10
N VAL A 14 8.31 -8.95 -9.28
CA VAL A 14 7.86 -7.95 -8.29
C VAL A 14 7.14 -6.77 -8.93
N VAL A 15 7.56 -6.34 -10.13
CA VAL A 15 6.91 -5.25 -10.85
C VAL A 15 5.50 -5.67 -11.29
N ASP A 16 5.32 -6.90 -11.77
CA ASP A 16 3.97 -7.38 -12.14
C ASP A 16 3.01 -7.39 -10.94
N VAL A 17 3.52 -7.67 -9.73
CA VAL A 17 2.73 -7.67 -8.49
C VAL A 17 2.27 -6.25 -8.15
N LEU A 18 3.21 -5.33 -8.03
CA LEU A 18 2.95 -3.96 -7.58
C LEU A 18 2.10 -3.20 -8.60
N THR A 19 2.40 -3.35 -9.90
CA THR A 19 1.58 -2.76 -10.97
C THR A 19 0.11 -3.24 -10.95
N ARG A 20 -0.16 -4.48 -10.52
CA ARG A 20 -1.57 -4.92 -10.35
C ARG A 20 -2.22 -4.29 -9.15
N GLN A 21 -1.48 -4.15 -8.05
CA GLN A 21 -1.97 -3.49 -6.84
C GLN A 21 -2.30 -2.03 -7.12
N HIS A 22 -1.44 -1.30 -7.84
CA HIS A 22 -1.72 0.07 -8.30
C HIS A 22 -3.04 0.18 -9.05
N ARG A 23 -3.28 -0.72 -10.02
CA ARG A 23 -4.56 -0.75 -10.74
C ARG A 23 -5.74 -0.99 -9.80
N GLN A 24 -5.61 -1.93 -8.87
CA GLN A 24 -6.65 -2.20 -7.87
C GLN A 24 -6.93 -0.98 -6.99
N PHE A 25 -5.90 -0.22 -6.61
CA PHE A 25 -6.06 0.99 -5.80
C PHE A 25 -6.80 2.07 -6.56
N LEU A 26 -6.43 2.30 -7.83
CA LEU A 26 -7.11 3.25 -8.70
C LEU A 26 -8.57 2.83 -8.97
N ASP A 27 -8.82 1.54 -9.19
CA ASP A 27 -10.18 1.01 -9.35
C ASP A 27 -11.01 1.21 -8.08
N LEU A 28 -10.45 0.95 -6.89
CA LEU A 28 -11.10 1.21 -5.61
C LEU A 28 -11.42 2.69 -5.41
N VAL A 29 -10.51 3.59 -5.79
CA VAL A 29 -10.75 5.05 -5.74
C VAL A 29 -11.93 5.43 -6.63
N ASP A 30 -11.98 4.93 -7.87
CA ASP A 30 -13.08 5.18 -8.80
C ASP A 30 -14.41 4.65 -8.24
N GLU A 31 -14.40 3.45 -7.64
CA GLU A 31 -15.57 2.86 -6.99
C GLU A 31 -16.05 3.67 -5.76
N ILE A 32 -15.14 4.17 -4.92
CA ILE A 32 -15.45 5.04 -3.77
C ILE A 32 -16.14 6.32 -4.23
N GLN A 33 -15.63 6.95 -5.29
CA GLN A 33 -16.19 8.18 -5.85
C GLN A 33 -17.57 7.94 -6.50
N ALA A 34 -17.74 6.81 -7.18
CA ALA A 34 -19.00 6.42 -7.82
C ALA A 34 -20.06 5.90 -6.83
N ALA A 35 -19.67 5.47 -5.63
CA ALA A 35 -20.57 4.93 -4.63
C ALA A 35 -21.60 5.98 -4.17
N GLY A 36 -22.88 5.72 -4.47
CA GLY A 36 -23.99 6.58 -4.06
C GLY A 36 -24.43 6.39 -2.60
N ARG A 37 -23.95 5.34 -1.93
CA ARG A 37 -24.27 5.04 -0.53
C ARG A 37 -23.06 5.26 0.38
N PRO A 38 -23.19 6.06 1.46
CA PRO A 38 -22.09 6.31 2.39
C PRO A 38 -21.48 5.05 3.00
N GLU A 39 -22.30 4.04 3.31
CA GLU A 39 -21.80 2.79 3.90
C GLU A 39 -20.89 2.02 2.92
N VAL A 40 -21.28 1.95 1.65
CA VAL A 40 -20.46 1.30 0.61
C VAL A 40 -19.16 2.07 0.40
N ARG A 41 -19.22 3.40 0.41
CA ARG A 41 -18.05 4.26 0.30
C ARG A 41 -17.07 4.02 1.46
N ARG A 42 -17.59 3.86 2.68
CA ARG A 42 -16.78 3.53 3.86
C ARG A 42 -16.09 2.18 3.70
N ASP A 43 -16.85 1.15 3.37
CA ASP A 43 -16.33 -0.22 3.24
C ASP A 43 -15.20 -0.29 2.19
N LEU A 44 -15.37 0.38 1.04
CA LEU A 44 -14.35 0.45 -0.01
C LEU A 44 -13.11 1.23 0.44
N ALA A 45 -13.28 2.34 1.15
CA ALA A 45 -12.15 3.11 1.68
C ALA A 45 -11.36 2.35 2.75
N ASP A 46 -12.03 1.54 3.57
CA ASP A 46 -11.38 0.67 4.55
C ASP A 46 -10.58 -0.45 3.85
N VAL A 47 -11.09 -0.99 2.73
CA VAL A 47 -10.35 -1.94 1.88
C VAL A 47 -9.12 -1.27 1.27
N LEU A 48 -9.30 -0.10 0.65
CA LEU A 48 -8.20 0.68 0.05
C LEU A 48 -7.11 1.00 1.09
N THR A 49 -7.51 1.43 2.29
CA THR A 49 -6.60 1.69 3.42
C THR A 49 -5.78 0.45 3.73
N ALA A 50 -6.44 -0.70 3.88
CA ALA A 50 -5.78 -1.93 4.26
C ALA A 50 -4.78 -2.41 3.20
N GLU A 51 -5.10 -2.29 1.92
CA GLU A 51 -4.20 -2.71 0.84
C GLU A 51 -3.02 -1.75 0.64
N LEU A 52 -3.26 -0.43 0.62
CA LEU A 52 -2.19 0.57 0.49
C LEU A 52 -1.18 0.47 1.64
N MET A 53 -1.63 0.29 2.89
CA MET A 53 -0.72 0.14 4.03
C MET A 53 0.18 -1.11 3.91
N ARG A 54 -0.35 -2.21 3.36
CA ARG A 54 0.43 -3.44 3.17
C ARG A 54 1.46 -3.27 2.06
N HIS A 55 1.04 -2.65 0.96
CA HIS A 55 1.86 -2.37 -0.20
C HIS A 55 3.04 -1.45 0.17
N ALA A 56 2.77 -0.31 0.80
CA ALA A 56 3.80 0.64 1.21
C ALA A 56 4.88 -0.01 2.11
N VAL A 57 4.46 -0.83 3.09
CA VAL A 57 5.40 -1.56 3.96
C VAL A 57 6.25 -2.55 3.18
N ALA A 58 5.64 -3.27 2.22
CA ALA A 58 6.35 -4.26 1.43
C ALA A 58 7.39 -3.63 0.51
N GLU A 59 7.07 -2.49 -0.10
CA GLU A 59 8.00 -1.74 -0.96
C GLU A 59 9.16 -1.14 -0.19
N GLU A 60 8.88 -0.48 0.93
CA GLU A 60 9.92 0.08 1.80
C GLU A 60 10.91 -1.01 2.26
N MET A 61 10.41 -2.21 2.55
CA MET A 61 11.24 -3.32 3.00
C MET A 61 12.05 -4.00 1.91
N HIS A 62 11.48 -4.15 0.70
CA HIS A 62 12.00 -5.08 -0.29
C HIS A 62 12.32 -4.45 -1.64
N VAL A 63 11.64 -3.36 -2.02
CA VAL A 63 11.79 -2.71 -3.34
C VAL A 63 12.73 -1.52 -3.22
N TYR A 64 12.50 -0.62 -2.26
CA TYR A 64 13.33 0.58 -2.07
C TYR A 64 14.81 0.30 -1.85
N PRO A 65 15.24 -0.77 -1.12
CA PRO A 65 16.65 -1.13 -1.07
C PRO A 65 17.22 -1.45 -2.46
N ALA A 66 16.47 -2.16 -3.31
CA ALA A 66 16.90 -2.48 -4.66
C ALA A 66 16.92 -1.23 -5.56
N VAL A 67 15.96 -0.30 -5.39
CA VAL A 67 15.96 0.99 -6.08
C VAL A 67 17.22 1.78 -5.72
N ARG A 68 17.52 1.96 -4.42
CA ARG A 68 18.74 2.63 -3.93
C ARG A 68 20.01 2.03 -4.54
N ASP A 69 20.11 0.70 -4.54
CA ASP A 69 21.32 -0.01 -4.94
C ASP A 69 21.54 -0.05 -6.46
N HIS A 70 20.47 -0.01 -7.24
CA HIS A 70 20.54 -0.27 -8.69
C HIS A 70 20.19 0.92 -9.58
N LEU A 71 19.47 1.95 -9.10
CA LEU A 71 19.13 3.11 -9.91
C LEU A 71 20.17 4.25 -9.76
N PRO A 72 20.51 4.98 -10.85
CA PRO A 72 21.48 6.08 -10.80
C PRO A 72 21.15 7.17 -9.76
N ASP A 73 19.87 7.49 -9.57
CA ASP A 73 19.35 8.47 -8.61
C ASP A 73 18.50 7.80 -7.53
N GLY A 74 18.79 6.53 -7.21
CA GLY A 74 17.94 5.67 -6.38
C GLY A 74 17.67 6.21 -4.97
N GLU A 75 18.62 6.90 -4.35
CA GLU A 75 18.40 7.52 -3.02
C GLU A 75 17.37 8.64 -3.09
N ALA A 76 17.46 9.52 -4.10
CA ALA A 76 16.54 10.63 -4.26
C ALA A 76 15.13 10.14 -4.65
N ALA A 77 15.04 9.10 -5.48
CA ALA A 77 13.79 8.42 -5.82
C ALA A 77 13.11 7.88 -4.57
N VAL A 78 13.82 7.05 -3.78
CA VAL A 78 13.24 6.48 -2.55
C VAL A 78 12.87 7.54 -1.52
N GLU A 79 13.66 8.60 -1.37
CA GLU A 79 13.29 9.73 -0.50
C GLU A 79 11.99 10.41 -0.96
N HIS A 80 11.78 10.49 -2.27
CA HIS A 80 10.53 11.00 -2.84
C HIS A 80 9.36 10.08 -2.55
N ASP A 81 9.46 8.80 -2.88
CA ASP A 81 8.36 7.85 -2.73
C ASP A 81 8.00 7.64 -1.26
N THR A 82 9.00 7.70 -0.35
CA THR A 82 8.75 7.65 1.11
C THR A 82 7.91 8.84 1.59
N ARG A 83 8.09 10.03 1.00
CA ARG A 83 7.23 11.19 1.31
C ARG A 83 5.82 11.00 0.77
N GLU A 84 5.68 10.48 -0.44
CA GLU A 84 4.37 10.21 -1.02
C GLU A 84 3.60 9.15 -0.19
N HIS A 85 4.27 8.09 0.24
CA HIS A 85 3.70 7.11 1.18
C HIS A 85 3.24 7.75 2.48
N GLN A 86 4.04 8.67 3.04
CA GLN A 86 3.64 9.40 4.24
C GLN A 86 2.39 10.27 3.97
N GLU A 87 2.34 10.97 2.84
CA GLU A 87 1.18 11.78 2.46
C GLU A 87 -0.08 10.92 2.27
N LEU A 88 0.04 9.76 1.62
CA LEU A 88 -1.04 8.77 1.48
C LEU A 88 -1.51 8.27 2.84
N GLU A 89 -0.59 7.91 3.75
CA GLU A 89 -0.93 7.46 5.10
C GLU A 89 -1.70 8.54 5.88
N GLU A 90 -1.27 9.80 5.80
CA GLU A 90 -1.94 10.93 6.45
C GLU A 90 -3.36 11.15 5.89
N GLN A 91 -3.55 11.02 4.58
CA GLN A 91 -4.85 11.13 3.92
C GLN A 91 -5.77 9.96 4.29
N LEU A 92 -5.26 8.73 4.29
CA LEU A 92 -5.98 7.54 4.75
C LEU A 92 -6.41 7.70 6.22
N LYS A 93 -5.52 8.22 7.08
CA LYS A 93 -5.85 8.50 8.48
C LYS A 93 -6.94 9.56 8.62
N ALA A 94 -6.92 10.59 7.76
CA ALA A 94 -7.98 11.59 7.74
C ALA A 94 -9.33 10.99 7.37
N LEU A 95 -9.38 10.04 6.43
CA LEU A 95 -10.62 9.35 6.06
C LEU A 95 -11.24 8.61 7.26
N GLU A 96 -10.45 7.96 8.12
CA GLU A 96 -10.95 7.27 9.33
C GLU A 96 -11.75 8.19 10.27
N GLY A 97 -11.40 9.48 10.31
CA GLY A 97 -12.02 10.47 11.19
C GLY A 97 -13.25 11.18 10.62
N LEU A 98 -13.56 10.99 9.33
CA LEU A 98 -14.65 11.67 8.63
C LEU A 98 -15.87 10.76 8.53
N ASP A 99 -17.08 11.34 8.41
CA ASP A 99 -18.26 10.58 7.98
C ASP A 99 -18.20 10.40 6.45
N ALA A 100 -18.51 9.20 5.96
CA ALA A 100 -18.50 8.95 4.51
C ALA A 100 -19.62 9.70 3.77
N ALA A 101 -20.63 10.21 4.47
CA ALA A 101 -21.67 11.07 3.91
C ALA A 101 -21.20 12.52 3.71
N ASP A 102 -20.14 12.95 4.39
CA ASP A 102 -19.65 14.33 4.33
C ASP A 102 -18.94 14.62 3.00
N ALA A 103 -19.14 15.81 2.46
CA ALA A 103 -18.45 16.24 1.23
C ALA A 103 -16.92 16.22 1.40
N GLN A 104 -16.42 16.54 2.60
CA GLN A 104 -15.00 16.51 2.93
C GLN A 104 -14.39 15.11 2.74
N PHE A 105 -15.16 14.04 2.90
CA PHE A 105 -14.67 12.68 2.65
C PHE A 105 -14.22 12.53 1.19
N LEU A 106 -15.06 12.92 0.23
CA LEU A 106 -14.72 12.85 -1.18
C LEU A 106 -13.62 13.83 -1.59
N GLU A 107 -13.51 14.97 -0.90
CA GLU A 107 -12.37 15.88 -1.10
C GLU A 107 -11.03 15.25 -0.68
N VAL A 108 -11.01 14.49 0.43
CA VAL A 108 -9.81 13.74 0.84
C VAL A 108 -9.52 12.61 -0.15
N VAL A 109 -10.54 11.87 -0.61
CA VAL A 109 -10.38 10.82 -1.64
C VAL A 109 -9.76 11.39 -2.92
N GLY A 110 -10.19 12.57 -3.37
CA GLY A 110 -9.63 13.21 -4.56
C GLY A 110 -8.16 13.64 -4.39
N ARG A 111 -7.75 14.06 -3.17
CA ARG A 111 -6.33 14.33 -2.88
C ARG A 111 -5.50 13.05 -2.84
N LEU A 112 -6.06 12.00 -2.24
CA LEU A 112 -5.45 10.68 -2.22
C LEU A 112 -5.25 10.12 -3.62
N GLU A 113 -6.24 10.27 -4.50
CA GLU A 113 -6.10 9.91 -5.91
C GLU A 113 -4.93 10.63 -6.59
N ALA A 114 -4.80 11.94 -6.36
CA ALA A 114 -3.73 12.72 -6.96
C ALA A 114 -2.34 12.22 -6.52
N THR A 115 -2.12 12.08 -5.21
CA THR A 115 -0.86 11.54 -4.67
C THR A 115 -0.60 10.13 -5.17
N LEU A 116 -1.61 9.25 -5.18
CA LEU A 116 -1.47 7.89 -5.67
C LEU A 116 -1.10 7.85 -7.17
N ARG A 117 -1.70 8.71 -8.00
CA ARG A 117 -1.39 8.76 -9.44
C ARG A 117 -0.01 9.35 -9.73
N ASP A 118 0.52 10.19 -8.86
CA ASP A 118 1.91 10.68 -8.95
C ASP A 118 2.86 9.53 -8.61
N HIS A 119 2.68 8.88 -7.45
CA HIS A 119 3.44 7.71 -7.04
C HIS A 119 3.49 6.59 -8.09
N VAL A 120 2.32 6.16 -8.60
CA VAL A 120 2.23 5.13 -9.65
C VAL A 120 2.97 5.52 -10.92
N ARG A 121 2.96 6.81 -11.29
CA ARG A 121 3.64 7.30 -12.50
C ARG A 121 5.14 7.20 -12.35
N ASP A 122 5.66 7.60 -11.19
CA ASP A 122 7.09 7.62 -10.93
C ASP A 122 7.62 6.18 -10.90
N GLU A 123 6.92 5.29 -10.19
CA GLU A 123 7.31 3.90 -10.13
C GLU A 123 7.18 3.16 -11.47
N GLU A 124 5.99 3.13 -12.09
CA GLU A 124 5.78 2.36 -13.31
C GLU A 124 6.43 3.00 -14.55
N GLY A 125 6.55 4.32 -14.57
CA GLY A 125 7.09 5.08 -15.69
C GLY A 125 8.61 5.20 -15.67
N GLU A 126 9.20 5.29 -14.47
CA GLU A 126 10.63 5.58 -14.33
C GLU A 126 11.37 4.46 -13.63
N GLN A 127 10.90 4.01 -12.46
CA GLN A 127 11.69 3.14 -11.59
C GLN A 127 11.65 1.66 -11.99
N PHE A 128 10.46 1.09 -12.16
CA PHE A 128 10.25 -0.32 -12.48
C PHE A 128 10.91 -0.75 -13.80
N PRO A 129 10.88 0.04 -14.89
CA PRO A 129 11.63 -0.29 -16.11
C PRO A 129 13.14 -0.38 -15.86
N LEU A 130 13.69 0.54 -15.07
CA LEU A 130 15.11 0.56 -14.73
C LEU A 130 15.49 -0.59 -13.81
N LEU A 131 14.61 -0.96 -12.88
CA LEU A 131 14.78 -2.10 -11.98
C LEU A 131 14.83 -3.41 -12.77
N ARG A 132 13.86 -3.65 -13.66
CA ARG A 132 13.87 -4.82 -14.57
C ARG A 132 15.09 -4.87 -15.49
N ALA A 133 15.62 -3.72 -15.89
CA ALA A 133 16.80 -3.66 -16.75
C ALA A 133 18.11 -3.95 -16.01
N ARG A 134 18.15 -3.74 -14.68
CA ARG A 134 19.40 -3.81 -13.89
C ARG A 134 19.45 -4.95 -12.89
N VAL A 135 18.31 -5.48 -12.48
CA VAL A 135 18.20 -6.58 -11.53
C VAL A 135 17.94 -7.89 -12.27
N PRO A 136 18.71 -8.96 -12.02
CA PRO A 136 18.46 -10.26 -12.63
C PRO A 136 17.04 -10.77 -12.39
N ARG A 137 16.46 -11.43 -13.40
CA ARG A 137 15.07 -11.90 -13.33
C ARG A 137 14.81 -12.82 -12.14
N GLU A 138 15.75 -13.70 -11.83
CA GLU A 138 15.65 -14.61 -10.67
C GLU A 138 15.48 -13.82 -9.38
N ARG A 139 16.23 -12.72 -9.23
CA ARG A 139 16.12 -11.84 -8.07
C ARG A 139 14.78 -11.09 -8.04
N MET A 140 14.27 -10.65 -9.19
CA MET A 140 12.96 -10.00 -9.29
C MET A 140 11.82 -10.95 -8.87
N LEU A 141 11.93 -12.25 -9.18
CA LEU A 141 10.99 -13.28 -8.73
C LEU A 141 11.08 -13.51 -7.21
N GLU A 142 12.30 -13.55 -6.66
CA GLU A 142 12.50 -13.64 -5.20
C GLU A 142 11.90 -12.43 -4.46
N MET A 143 12.10 -11.22 -4.99
CA MET A 143 11.52 -10.00 -4.45
C MET A 143 9.99 -10.07 -4.44
N ALA A 144 9.38 -10.62 -5.50
CA ALA A 144 7.93 -10.81 -5.56
C ALA A 144 7.42 -11.73 -4.43
N GLU A 145 8.16 -12.80 -4.10
CA GLU A 145 7.83 -13.64 -2.94
C GLU A 145 8.01 -12.92 -1.60
N GLN A 146 9.03 -12.07 -1.48
CA GLN A 146 9.29 -11.31 -0.26
C GLN A 146 8.20 -10.27 -0.01
N VAL A 147 7.83 -9.50 -1.04
CA VAL A 147 6.71 -8.55 -1.02
C VAL A 147 5.42 -9.25 -0.58
N ARG A 148 5.05 -10.36 -1.23
CA ARG A 148 3.85 -11.15 -0.84
C ARG A 148 3.86 -11.63 0.61
N ARG A 149 5.04 -11.98 1.15
CA ARG A 149 5.18 -12.39 2.56
C ARG A 149 5.08 -11.19 3.50
N ALA A 150 5.68 -10.06 3.15
CA ALA A 150 5.62 -8.84 3.94
C ALA A 150 4.18 -8.33 4.05
N GLU A 151 3.44 -8.31 2.95
CA GLU A 151 2.04 -7.87 2.91
C GLU A 151 1.15 -8.70 3.86
N GLN A 152 1.34 -10.01 3.94
CA GLN A 152 0.58 -10.88 4.86
C GLN A 152 0.83 -10.57 6.35
N LEU A 153 1.94 -9.91 6.66
CA LEU A 153 2.36 -9.58 8.03
C LEU A 153 2.19 -8.09 8.36
N ALA A 154 2.07 -7.25 7.33
CA ALA A 154 1.97 -5.80 7.43
C ALA A 154 0.67 -5.36 8.11
N PRO A 155 0.70 -4.21 8.81
CA PRO A 155 -0.50 -3.60 9.40
C PRO A 155 -1.52 -3.23 8.32
N THR A 156 -2.77 -3.11 8.72
CA THR A 156 -3.90 -2.80 7.84
C THR A 156 -4.47 -1.40 8.04
N ARG A 157 -3.87 -0.61 8.94
CA ARG A 157 -4.31 0.77 9.24
C ARG A 157 -3.13 1.68 9.57
N PRO A 158 -3.21 2.98 9.23
CA PRO A 158 -2.30 4.01 9.68
C PRO A 158 -2.24 4.11 11.21
N HIS A 159 -1.04 4.19 11.80
CA HIS A 159 -0.88 4.29 13.25
C HIS A 159 -0.14 5.58 13.64
N PRO A 160 -0.72 6.46 14.49
CA PRO A 160 -0.17 7.80 14.81
C PRO A 160 1.17 7.79 15.57
N ALA A 161 1.68 6.62 15.95
CA ALA A 161 2.97 6.45 16.61
C ALA A 161 4.04 5.82 15.71
N ALA A 162 3.77 5.66 14.41
CA ALA A 162 4.54 4.83 13.50
C ALA A 162 4.68 5.45 12.10
N PRO A 163 5.35 6.59 11.93
CA PRO A 163 5.74 7.01 10.60
C PRO A 163 6.81 6.01 10.11
N HIS A 164 6.61 5.44 8.92
CA HIS A 164 7.55 4.56 8.21
C HIS A 164 7.68 3.10 8.71
N SER A 165 8.27 2.28 7.83
CA SER A 165 8.78 0.93 8.07
C SER A 165 9.63 0.74 9.34
N GLU A 166 10.12 1.82 9.99
CA GLU A 166 10.82 1.73 11.27
C GLU A 166 10.01 0.98 12.34
N LEU A 167 8.69 1.17 12.39
CA LEU A 167 7.89 0.41 13.33
C LEU A 167 7.76 -1.04 12.89
N PHE A 168 7.62 -1.36 11.60
CA PHE A 168 7.61 -2.75 11.15
C PHE A 168 8.92 -3.47 11.49
N HIS A 169 10.07 -2.86 11.23
CA HIS A 169 11.39 -3.36 11.67
C HIS A 169 11.45 -3.63 13.18
N LYS A 170 10.69 -2.87 13.99
CA LYS A 170 10.57 -3.01 15.45
C LYS A 170 9.45 -3.98 15.90
N LEU A 171 8.40 -4.14 15.10
CA LEU A 171 7.22 -5.02 15.30
C LEU A 171 7.52 -6.48 14.95
N VAL A 172 8.47 -6.74 14.04
CA VAL A 172 9.07 -8.08 13.84
C VAL A 172 9.96 -8.48 15.04
N GLY A 173 10.26 -7.54 15.94
CA GLY A 173 10.74 -7.85 17.30
C GLY A 173 9.64 -8.48 18.17
N PRO A 174 9.97 -9.37 19.12
CA PRO A 174 8.98 -10.15 19.85
C PRO A 174 8.14 -9.25 20.76
N GLY A 175 6.93 -8.87 20.33
CA GLY A 175 5.92 -8.35 21.28
C GLY A 175 4.78 -7.48 20.76
N VAL A 176 4.82 -6.90 19.55
CA VAL A 176 3.87 -5.80 19.22
C VAL A 176 2.87 -6.14 18.09
N GLY A 177 3.18 -7.06 17.18
CA GLY A 177 2.27 -7.49 16.08
C GLY A 177 0.99 -8.27 16.50
N PHE A 178 0.64 -8.28 17.78
CA PHE A 178 -0.52 -8.99 18.33
C PHE A 178 -1.73 -8.09 18.64
N VAL A 179 -1.53 -6.77 18.76
CA VAL A 179 -2.58 -5.86 19.27
C VAL A 179 -3.66 -5.58 18.21
N ASP A 180 -3.29 -5.34 16.95
CA ASP A 180 -4.27 -4.97 15.91
C ASP A 180 -5.20 -6.12 15.54
N ARG A 181 -4.67 -7.34 15.43
CA ARG A 181 -5.48 -8.56 15.17
C ARG A 181 -6.49 -8.88 16.30
N LEU A 182 -6.21 -8.42 17.52
CA LEU A 182 -7.10 -8.60 18.66
C LEU A 182 -8.27 -7.61 18.62
N ARG A 183 -8.08 -6.40 18.09
CA ARG A 183 -9.13 -5.39 17.98
C ARG A 183 -10.11 -5.69 16.85
N ASP A 184 -9.62 -6.15 15.70
CA ASP A 184 -10.47 -6.51 14.55
C ASP A 184 -11.41 -7.69 14.88
N ARG A 185 -10.99 -8.62 15.73
CA ARG A 185 -11.85 -9.72 16.21
C ARG A 185 -12.93 -9.28 17.20
N LEU A 186 -12.77 -8.12 17.84
CA LEU A 186 -13.75 -7.58 18.77
C LEU A 186 -14.75 -6.65 18.06
N ALA A 187 -14.35 -5.98 16.98
CA ALA A 187 -15.25 -5.15 16.17
C ALA A 187 -16.26 -5.98 15.33
N HIS A 188 -15.97 -7.24 15.02
CA HIS A 188 -16.86 -8.14 14.27
C HIS A 188 -17.74 -9.05 15.14
N ARG A 189 -17.97 -8.70 16.41
CA ARG A 189 -18.79 -9.52 17.31
C ARG A 189 -19.81 -8.70 18.08
N ASP A 190 -20.64 -7.95 17.36
CA ASP A 190 -21.96 -7.51 17.82
C ASP A 190 -22.93 -7.49 16.62
N VAL A 191 -23.42 -8.68 16.25
CA VAL A 191 -24.78 -8.96 15.73
C VAL A 191 -25.21 -10.31 16.27
#